data_AF-A0A1Q4HDX9-F1
#
_entry.id   AF-A0A1Q4HDX9-F1
#
_cell.length_a   1.000
_cell.length_b   1.000
_cell.length_c   1.000
_cell.angle_alpha   90.00
_cell.angle_beta   90.00
_cell.angle_gamma   90.00
#
_symmetry.space_group_name_H-M   'P 1'
#
loop_
_entity.id
_entity.type
_entity.pdbx_description
1 polymer ?
#
loop_
_entity_poly.entity_id
_entity_poly.type
_entity_poly.pdbx_seq_one_letter_code
_entity_poly.pdbx_strand_id
1 'polypeptide(L)'
;MAEAVSSGPPLRVGDLVVIRPLAEIVATLDDKGSLDGMPFMPEMAAYCGQRATVVKRAHKTCDGHGHLRWLDDAVHLDGLHCDGSAHGGCQARCLMYWKVSWLRRVDDTEVQSLPRVAGGDADLLARLARTTWDAADGTVRYMCQATEVTAASRPLPVGEVKQYLWDISSGNYSIWAFTRIMTKAVFNRYQRWSANHLPSALRVHDGHSLNYIQGHGTSTPKSTLDLRVGERVRVRPRREIEATLDEHNHNRGLLIDAEDATWCGADSTVIARVRRFVNDETGEMIEIKSDCVMLDGVGCRGEYWRMCSRGLPTYWREIWLDRIDDQ
;
A
#
# COMPACT_ATOMS: atom_id res chain seq x y z
N MET A 1 31.75 14.11 -5.28
CA MET A 1 31.25 15.50 -5.37
C MET A 1 29.77 15.39 -5.66
N ALA A 2 28.93 15.70 -4.67
CA ALA A 2 27.49 15.51 -4.74
C ALA A 2 26.87 16.70 -5.48
N GLU A 3 26.41 16.49 -6.72
CA GLU A 3 25.67 17.50 -7.47
C GLU A 3 24.21 17.54 -7.00
N ALA A 4 23.84 18.72 -6.51
CA ALA A 4 22.51 19.27 -6.25
C ALA A 4 21.33 18.29 -6.18
N VAL A 5 21.00 17.87 -4.95
CA VAL A 5 19.63 17.53 -4.56
C VAL A 5 18.75 18.72 -4.91
N SER A 6 17.80 18.52 -5.83
CA SER A 6 16.73 19.43 -6.25
C SER A 6 16.49 20.60 -5.27
N SER A 7 16.95 21.80 -5.64
CA SER A 7 16.87 23.05 -4.85
C SER A 7 15.46 23.65 -4.73
N GLY A 8 14.41 22.86 -4.98
CA GLY A 8 13.01 23.26 -4.90
C GLY A 8 12.35 22.91 -3.55
N PRO A 9 11.14 23.42 -3.29
CA PRO A 9 10.35 23.01 -2.13
C PRO A 9 10.10 21.48 -2.16
N PRO A 10 9.81 20.84 -1.02
CA PRO A 10 9.45 19.42 -0.99
C PRO A 10 8.26 19.10 -1.90
N LEU A 11 8.29 17.94 -2.58
CA LEU A 11 7.16 17.47 -3.40
C LEU A 11 5.89 17.31 -2.55
N ARG A 12 4.75 17.67 -3.15
CA ARG A 12 3.42 17.61 -2.52
C ARG A 12 2.45 16.86 -3.41
N VAL A 13 1.33 16.43 -2.81
CA VAL A 13 0.23 15.83 -3.55
C VAL A 13 -0.26 16.80 -4.64
N GLY A 14 -0.43 16.28 -5.85
CA GLY A 14 -0.81 17.03 -7.03
C GLY A 14 0.36 17.55 -7.88
N ASP A 15 1.60 17.53 -7.36
CA ASP A 15 2.77 17.93 -8.15
C ASP A 15 2.95 17.00 -9.35
N LEU A 16 3.14 17.58 -10.53
CA LEU A 16 3.46 16.86 -11.76
C LEU A 16 4.97 16.68 -11.87
N VAL A 17 5.39 15.44 -12.08
CA VAL A 17 6.80 15.06 -12.19
C VAL A 17 7.05 14.24 -13.44
N VAL A 18 8.30 14.24 -13.90
CA VAL A 18 8.84 13.26 -14.86
C VAL A 18 9.76 12.32 -14.09
N ILE A 19 9.58 11.02 -14.30
CA ILE A 19 10.52 10.02 -13.81
C ILE A 19 11.79 10.15 -14.64
N ARG A 20 12.94 10.29 -13.98
CA ARG A 20 14.22 10.50 -14.67
C ARG A 20 14.53 9.33 -15.62
N PRO A 21 15.30 9.56 -16.69
CA PRO A 21 15.83 8.49 -17.53
C PRO A 21 16.58 7.43 -16.70
N LEU A 22 16.54 6.17 -17.15
CA LEU A 22 17.13 5.04 -16.42
C LEU A 22 18.60 5.27 -16.08
N ALA A 23 19.39 5.80 -17.03
CA ALA A 23 20.80 6.09 -16.81
C ALA A 23 21.06 7.08 -15.66
N GLU A 24 20.23 8.13 -15.54
CA GLU A 24 20.32 9.10 -14.43
C GLU A 24 19.99 8.43 -13.09
N ILE A 25 18.97 7.58 -13.06
CA ILE A 25 18.58 6.86 -11.84
C ILE A 25 19.67 5.88 -11.42
N VAL A 26 20.17 5.06 -12.35
CA VAL A 26 21.24 4.08 -12.12
C VAL A 26 22.51 4.73 -11.58
N ALA A 27 22.81 5.98 -11.98
CA ALA A 27 23.92 6.75 -11.42
C ALA A 27 23.75 7.12 -9.95
N THR A 28 22.52 7.09 -9.41
CA THR A 28 22.23 7.34 -7.98
C THR A 28 22.29 6.08 -7.12
N LEU A 29 22.30 4.89 -7.73
CA LEU A 29 22.19 3.64 -7.00
C LEU A 29 23.56 3.18 -6.46
N ASP A 30 23.53 2.55 -5.29
CA ASP A 30 24.65 1.83 -4.71
C ASP A 30 24.90 0.49 -5.42
N ASP A 31 25.91 -0.26 -4.95
CA ASP A 31 26.30 -1.56 -5.51
C ASP A 31 25.20 -2.64 -5.40
N LYS A 32 24.14 -2.39 -4.62
CA LYS A 32 22.97 -3.27 -4.47
C LYS A 32 21.80 -2.82 -5.34
N GLY A 33 21.94 -1.75 -6.12
CA GLY A 33 20.86 -1.18 -6.93
C GLY A 33 19.85 -0.37 -6.11
N SER A 34 20.28 0.19 -4.97
CA SER A 34 19.42 0.93 -4.03
C SER A 34 19.87 2.36 -3.82
N LEU A 35 18.95 3.25 -3.43
CA LEU A 35 19.25 4.59 -2.91
C LEU A 35 18.68 4.73 -1.51
N ASP A 36 19.51 5.08 -0.53
CA ASP A 36 19.15 5.12 0.89
C ASP A 36 18.50 3.80 1.38
N GLY A 37 18.97 2.67 0.87
CA GLY A 37 18.43 1.34 1.16
C GLY A 37 17.14 0.98 0.41
N MET A 38 16.51 1.92 -0.31
CA MET A 38 15.32 1.63 -1.11
C MET A 38 15.72 1.09 -2.49
N PRO A 39 15.36 -0.16 -2.85
CA PRO A 39 15.74 -0.73 -4.14
C PRO A 39 15.01 -0.06 -5.29
N PHE A 40 15.73 0.16 -6.40
CA PHE A 40 15.13 0.45 -7.69
C PHE A 40 14.93 -0.87 -8.44
N MET A 41 13.68 -1.34 -8.49
CA MET A 41 13.33 -2.64 -9.04
C MET A 41 13.27 -2.63 -10.58
N PRO A 42 13.54 -3.75 -11.26
CA PRO A 42 13.43 -3.84 -12.72
C PRO A 42 12.09 -3.37 -13.29
N GLU A 43 10.97 -3.67 -12.61
CA GLU A 43 9.62 -3.22 -13.00
C GLU A 43 9.50 -1.68 -13.08
N MET A 44 10.30 -0.94 -12.30
CA MET A 44 10.26 0.52 -12.27
C MET A 44 10.83 1.12 -13.56
N ALA A 45 11.74 0.42 -14.23
CA ALA A 45 12.41 0.91 -15.44
C ALA A 45 11.44 1.19 -16.59
N ALA A 46 10.32 0.46 -16.66
CA ALA A 46 9.29 0.66 -17.67
C ALA A 46 8.64 2.06 -17.59
N TYR A 47 8.70 2.72 -16.44
CA TYR A 47 8.13 4.04 -16.20
C TYR A 47 9.13 5.19 -16.38
N CYS A 48 10.41 4.91 -16.61
CA CYS A 48 11.42 5.94 -16.83
C CYS A 48 11.07 6.85 -18.02
N GLY A 49 11.21 8.17 -17.82
CA GLY A 49 10.85 9.19 -18.82
C GLY A 49 9.36 9.54 -18.87
N GLN A 50 8.49 8.82 -18.17
CA GLN A 50 7.05 9.10 -18.16
C GLN A 50 6.72 10.24 -17.19
N ARG A 51 5.64 10.97 -17.49
CA ARG A 51 5.03 11.94 -16.57
C ARG A 51 4.10 11.21 -15.62
N ALA A 52 4.10 11.63 -14.37
CA ALA A 52 3.22 11.09 -13.35
C ALA A 52 2.86 12.17 -12.33
N THR A 53 1.74 11.98 -11.65
CA THR A 53 1.28 12.89 -10.60
C THR A 53 1.60 12.30 -9.24
N VAL A 54 2.12 13.11 -8.32
CA VAL A 54 2.32 12.71 -6.93
C VAL A 54 0.95 12.53 -6.26
N VAL A 55 0.60 11.30 -5.86
CA VAL A 55 -0.69 11.00 -5.21
C VAL A 55 -0.57 11.01 -3.67
N LYS A 56 0.60 10.64 -3.14
CA LYS A 56 0.93 10.76 -1.71
C LYS A 56 2.41 11.00 -1.51
N ARG A 57 2.77 11.77 -0.49
CA ARG A 57 4.11 11.73 0.10
C ARG A 57 4.23 10.49 0.99
N ALA A 58 5.29 9.72 0.80
CA ALA A 58 5.46 8.41 1.43
C ALA A 58 6.18 8.45 2.80
N HIS A 59 6.30 9.65 3.40
CA HIS A 59 7.13 9.87 4.60
C HIS A 59 6.70 9.06 5.81
N LYS A 60 5.43 8.66 5.88
CA LYS A 60 4.86 7.83 6.94
C LYS A 60 4.28 6.56 6.33
N THR A 61 4.99 5.44 6.49
CA THR A 61 4.56 4.14 5.99
C THR A 61 4.49 3.10 7.11
N CYS A 62 4.08 1.87 6.81
CA CYS A 62 4.14 0.73 7.71
C CYS A 62 5.10 -0.34 7.18
N ASP A 63 5.65 -1.14 8.08
CA ASP A 63 6.55 -2.25 7.77
C ASP A 63 5.84 -3.54 7.32
N GLY A 64 4.51 -3.56 7.29
CA GLY A 64 3.73 -4.78 7.05
C GLY A 64 3.39 -5.57 8.33
N HIS A 65 3.94 -5.15 9.47
CA HIS A 65 3.81 -5.82 10.78
C HIS A 65 3.14 -4.95 11.85
N GLY A 66 2.46 -3.88 11.42
CA GLY A 66 1.74 -2.97 12.32
C GLY A 66 2.63 -1.90 12.97
N HIS A 67 3.89 -1.75 12.58
CA HIS A 67 4.72 -0.64 13.04
C HIS A 67 4.80 0.46 12.00
N LEU A 68 4.68 1.70 12.48
CA LEU A 68 4.87 2.86 11.63
C LEU A 68 6.35 3.20 11.49
N ARG A 69 6.67 3.61 10.28
CA ARG A 69 8.00 3.85 9.77
C ARG A 69 8.05 5.24 9.17
N TRP A 70 9.19 5.90 9.34
CA TRP A 70 9.51 7.14 8.67
C TRP A 70 10.48 6.85 7.51
N LEU A 71 10.05 7.17 6.29
CA LEU A 71 10.82 6.99 5.06
C LEU A 71 11.19 8.36 4.48
N ASP A 72 12.48 8.64 4.34
CA ASP A 72 12.92 9.95 3.85
C ASP A 72 12.77 10.05 2.33
N ASP A 73 12.35 11.25 1.88
CA ASP A 73 12.37 11.67 0.48
C ASP A 73 11.78 10.66 -0.50
N ALA A 74 10.62 10.12 -0.16
CA ALA A 74 9.86 9.22 -1.01
C ALA A 74 8.43 9.73 -1.25
N VAL A 75 7.90 9.45 -2.43
CA VAL A 75 6.52 9.69 -2.82
C VAL A 75 5.92 8.43 -3.47
N HIS A 76 4.60 8.40 -3.54
CA HIS A 76 3.84 7.50 -4.38
C HIS A 76 3.28 8.28 -5.57
N LEU A 77 3.35 7.66 -6.75
CA LEU A 77 2.87 8.22 -8.00
C LEU A 77 1.57 7.53 -8.41
N ASP A 78 0.65 8.30 -8.98
CA ASP A 78 -0.68 7.82 -9.35
C ASP A 78 -0.63 6.63 -10.30
N GLY A 79 -1.34 5.55 -9.94
CA GLY A 79 -1.46 4.33 -10.74
C GLY A 79 -0.18 3.50 -10.93
N LEU A 80 0.96 3.87 -10.35
CA LEU A 80 2.23 3.16 -10.58
C LEU A 80 2.45 2.03 -9.58
N HIS A 81 1.92 0.85 -9.93
CA HIS A 81 2.03 -0.38 -9.16
C HIS A 81 3.09 -1.33 -9.75
N CYS A 82 3.71 -2.11 -8.86
CA CYS A 82 4.54 -3.25 -9.26
C CYS A 82 3.70 -4.33 -9.95
N ASP A 83 4.16 -4.80 -11.11
CA ASP A 83 3.51 -5.88 -11.86
C ASP A 83 4.06 -7.29 -11.50
N GLY A 84 5.15 -7.33 -10.72
CA GLY A 84 5.80 -8.53 -10.23
C GLY A 84 6.49 -9.36 -11.29
N SER A 85 6.63 -8.86 -12.53
CA SER A 85 7.23 -9.59 -13.65
C SER A 85 8.67 -10.03 -13.40
N ALA A 86 9.44 -9.29 -12.59
CA ALA A 86 10.79 -9.65 -12.16
C ALA A 86 10.85 -10.31 -10.76
N HIS A 87 9.70 -10.47 -10.09
CA HIS A 87 9.57 -11.05 -8.75
C HIS A 87 8.72 -12.34 -8.78
N GLY A 88 9.06 -13.24 -9.71
CA GLY A 88 8.41 -14.54 -9.81
C GLY A 88 6.90 -14.43 -10.06
N GLY A 89 6.44 -13.35 -10.70
CA GLY A 89 5.03 -13.05 -10.94
C GLY A 89 4.21 -12.85 -9.67
N CYS A 90 4.79 -12.20 -8.66
CA CYS A 90 4.08 -11.70 -7.48
C CYS A 90 2.89 -10.82 -7.89
N GLN A 91 1.73 -11.02 -7.28
CA GLN A 91 0.49 -10.34 -7.70
C GLN A 91 0.01 -9.30 -6.68
N ALA A 92 0.84 -8.89 -5.71
CA ALA A 92 0.46 -7.97 -4.65
C ALA A 92 0.09 -6.55 -5.12
N ARG A 93 0.53 -6.16 -6.32
CA ARG A 93 0.29 -4.82 -6.90
C ARG A 93 0.66 -3.68 -5.93
N CYS A 94 1.77 -3.82 -5.22
CA CYS A 94 2.25 -2.79 -4.30
C CYS A 94 2.46 -1.46 -5.03
N LEU A 95 1.99 -0.36 -4.43
CA LEU A 95 2.30 0.98 -4.90
C LEU A 95 3.80 1.24 -4.71
N MET A 96 4.47 1.65 -5.78
CA MET A 96 5.93 1.82 -5.74
C MET A 96 6.33 3.05 -4.92
N TYR A 97 7.43 2.93 -4.17
CA TYR A 97 8.11 4.07 -3.56
C TYR A 97 9.06 4.71 -4.58
N TRP A 98 8.89 6.00 -4.81
CA TRP A 98 9.76 6.77 -5.70
C TRP A 98 10.56 7.76 -4.87
N LYS A 99 11.88 7.60 -4.85
CA LYS A 99 12.76 8.59 -4.22
C LYS A 99 12.67 9.91 -4.99
N VAL A 100 12.63 11.04 -4.28
CA VAL A 100 12.56 12.38 -4.87
C VAL A 100 13.71 12.59 -5.87
N SER A 101 14.90 12.05 -5.59
CA SER A 101 16.07 12.12 -6.48
C SER A 101 15.89 11.42 -7.82
N TRP A 102 14.95 10.47 -7.94
CA TRP A 102 14.62 9.79 -9.19
C TRP A 102 13.60 10.56 -10.04
N LEU A 103 13.14 11.71 -9.55
CA LEU A 103 12.11 12.53 -10.17
C LEU A 103 12.67 13.89 -10.56
N ARG A 104 12.01 14.51 -11.54
CA ARG A 104 12.20 15.91 -11.93
C ARG A 104 10.84 16.58 -11.92
N ARG A 105 10.75 17.77 -11.32
CA ARG A 105 9.54 18.60 -11.45
C ARG A 105 9.34 18.96 -12.92
N VAL A 106 8.10 18.95 -13.37
CA VAL A 106 7.80 19.57 -14.66
C VAL A 106 7.52 21.04 -14.40
N ASP A 107 8.41 21.91 -14.86
CA ASP A 107 8.07 23.31 -14.98
C ASP A 107 7.08 23.44 -16.16
N ASP A 108 6.04 24.27 -16.00
CA ASP A 108 4.96 24.45 -16.98
C ASP A 108 5.45 24.86 -18.40
N THR A 109 6.74 25.19 -18.52
CA THR A 109 7.39 25.66 -19.75
C THR A 109 7.96 24.56 -20.65
N GLU A 110 8.18 23.33 -20.17
CA GLU A 110 8.76 22.25 -21.00
C GLU A 110 7.73 21.19 -21.40
N VAL A 111 6.98 21.51 -22.47
CA VAL A 111 6.17 20.53 -23.20
C VAL A 111 7.05 19.85 -24.24
N GLN A 112 7.94 18.96 -23.81
CA GLN A 112 8.56 17.99 -24.71
C GLN A 112 8.49 16.59 -24.09
N SER A 113 7.73 15.71 -24.76
CA SER A 113 7.76 14.28 -24.52
C SER A 113 9.17 13.78 -24.80
N LEU A 114 9.90 13.40 -23.76
CA LEU A 114 11.18 12.73 -23.95
C LEU A 114 10.93 11.42 -24.72
N PRO A 115 11.73 11.10 -25.75
CA PRO A 115 11.57 9.87 -26.50
C PRO A 115 11.73 8.67 -25.57
N ARG A 116 10.86 7.68 -25.74
CA ARG A 116 10.94 6.37 -25.09
C ARG A 116 12.33 5.78 -25.38
N VAL A 117 13.06 5.40 -24.34
CA VAL A 117 14.43 4.87 -24.47
C VAL A 117 14.41 3.69 -25.45
N ALA A 118 15.24 3.78 -26.48
CA ALA A 118 15.45 2.75 -27.48
C ALA A 118 16.79 2.06 -27.20
N GLY A 119 16.73 0.73 -26.98
CA GLY A 119 17.79 -0.23 -27.26
C GLY A 119 19.22 0.13 -26.85
N GLY A 120 19.48 0.26 -25.55
CA GLY A 120 20.83 0.32 -24.97
C GLY A 120 20.91 -0.11 -23.50
N ASP A 121 19.82 -0.64 -22.95
CA ASP A 121 19.59 -0.70 -21.50
C ASP A 121 20.10 -1.98 -20.80
N ALA A 122 20.63 -2.98 -21.52
CA ALA A 122 20.99 -4.26 -20.90
C ALA A 122 22.02 -4.11 -19.76
N ASP A 123 23.06 -3.30 -19.97
CA ASP A 123 24.08 -3.02 -18.96
C ASP A 123 23.53 -2.19 -17.79
N LEU A 124 22.57 -1.29 -18.06
CA LEU A 124 21.91 -0.50 -17.03
C LEU A 124 20.95 -1.36 -16.20
N LEU A 125 20.21 -2.26 -16.85
CA LEU A 125 19.32 -3.23 -16.20
C LEU A 125 20.10 -4.18 -15.30
N ALA A 126 21.32 -4.57 -15.69
CA ALA A 126 22.20 -5.39 -14.86
C ALA A 126 22.68 -4.70 -13.57
N ARG A 127 22.58 -3.36 -13.49
CA ARG A 127 22.90 -2.56 -12.29
C ARG A 127 21.71 -2.38 -11.35
N LEU A 128 20.53 -2.86 -11.71
CA LEU A 128 19.34 -2.75 -10.87
C LEU A 128 19.38 -3.74 -9.71
N ALA A 129 18.50 -3.53 -8.73
CA ALA A 129 18.44 -4.37 -7.55
C ALA A 129 18.20 -5.84 -7.94
N ARG A 130 18.96 -6.75 -7.31
CA ARG A 130 18.70 -8.18 -7.41
C ARG A 130 17.31 -8.45 -6.87
N THR A 131 16.53 -9.24 -7.59
CA THR A 131 15.15 -9.57 -7.18
C THR A 131 15.07 -10.85 -6.37
N THR A 132 16.10 -11.71 -6.40
CA THR A 132 16.14 -12.97 -5.67
C THR A 132 17.51 -13.29 -5.09
N TRP A 133 17.53 -14.14 -4.06
CA TRP A 133 18.73 -14.83 -3.58
C TRP A 133 18.38 -16.21 -3.01
N ASP A 134 19.32 -17.13 -3.08
CA ASP A 134 19.20 -18.44 -2.43
C ASP A 134 19.58 -18.32 -0.96
N ALA A 135 18.66 -18.69 -0.09
CA ALA A 135 18.91 -18.77 1.33
C ALA A 135 19.78 -19.98 1.70
N ALA A 136 20.40 -19.94 2.89
CA ALA A 136 21.19 -21.05 3.42
C ALA A 136 20.39 -22.36 3.59
N ASP A 137 19.06 -22.26 3.72
CA ASP A 137 18.13 -23.39 3.79
C ASP A 137 17.71 -23.93 2.40
N GLY A 138 18.21 -23.34 1.31
CA GLY A 138 17.87 -23.71 -0.08
C GLY A 138 16.60 -23.06 -0.62
N THR A 139 15.94 -22.19 0.16
CA THR A 139 14.72 -21.49 -0.27
C THR A 139 15.07 -20.24 -1.07
N VAL A 140 14.40 -20.03 -2.20
CA VAL A 140 14.50 -18.78 -2.96
C VAL A 140 13.75 -17.69 -2.22
N ARG A 141 14.44 -16.61 -1.86
CA ARG A 141 13.85 -15.40 -1.28
C ARG A 141 13.87 -14.27 -2.29
N TYR A 142 12.81 -13.47 -2.27
CA TYR A 142 12.60 -12.32 -3.14
C TYR A 142 12.92 -11.03 -2.38
N MET A 143 13.59 -10.09 -3.06
CA MET A 143 13.91 -8.76 -2.55
C MET A 143 13.09 -7.75 -3.32
N CYS A 144 12.25 -6.96 -2.65
CA CYS A 144 11.52 -5.88 -3.28
C CYS A 144 11.40 -4.68 -2.33
N GLN A 145 10.82 -3.58 -2.78
CA GLN A 145 10.64 -2.40 -1.92
C GLN A 145 9.80 -2.68 -0.66
N ALA A 146 8.87 -3.64 -0.72
CA ALA A 146 8.07 -4.03 0.43
C ALA A 146 8.89 -4.79 1.48
N THR A 147 9.79 -5.69 1.05
CA THR A 147 10.68 -6.43 1.97
C THR A 147 11.75 -5.54 2.58
N GLU A 148 12.27 -4.61 1.79
CA GLU A 148 13.35 -3.71 2.22
C GLU A 148 12.83 -2.46 2.98
N VAL A 149 11.52 -2.23 3.05
CA VAL A 149 10.96 -1.00 3.65
C VAL A 149 11.42 -0.81 5.09
N THR A 150 11.57 -1.89 5.85
CA THR A 150 12.03 -1.86 7.24
C THR A 150 13.48 -1.43 7.35
N ALA A 151 14.34 -1.90 6.44
CA ALA A 151 15.76 -1.52 6.39
C ALA A 151 15.94 -0.09 5.84
N ALA A 152 15.12 0.31 4.87
CA ALA A 152 15.20 1.60 4.18
C ALA A 152 14.58 2.79 4.95
N SER A 153 14.13 2.59 6.19
CA SER A 153 13.42 3.61 6.96
C SER A 153 13.90 3.67 8.42
N ARG A 154 13.26 4.47 9.27
CA ARG A 154 13.43 4.42 10.74
C ARG A 154 12.09 4.25 11.47
N PRO A 155 12.06 3.69 12.70
CA PRO A 155 10.82 3.64 13.48
C PRO A 155 10.25 5.04 13.70
N LEU A 156 8.92 5.20 13.56
CA LEU A 156 8.24 6.46 13.86
C LEU A 156 7.63 6.42 15.26
N PRO A 157 8.12 7.22 16.23
CA PRO A 157 7.57 7.24 17.58
C PRO A 157 6.10 7.63 17.60
N VAL A 158 5.33 6.97 18.48
CA VAL A 158 3.87 7.17 18.58
C VAL A 158 3.51 8.60 19.00
N GLY A 159 4.35 9.25 19.80
CA GLY A 159 4.15 10.61 20.30
C GLY A 159 4.65 11.73 19.39
N GLU A 160 5.21 11.44 18.22
CA GLU A 160 5.82 12.46 17.35
C GLU A 160 4.74 13.32 16.67
N VAL A 161 4.26 14.40 17.31
CA VAL A 161 3.13 15.21 16.80
C VAL A 161 3.43 15.85 15.43
N LYS A 162 4.70 16.14 15.13
CA LYS A 162 5.13 16.70 13.84
C LYS A 162 4.69 15.86 12.64
N GLN A 163 4.50 14.56 12.84
CA GLN A 163 4.01 13.66 11.80
C GLN A 163 2.67 14.13 11.20
N TYR A 164 1.77 14.67 12.01
CA TYR A 164 0.46 15.14 11.56
C TYR A 164 0.53 16.47 10.82
N LEU A 165 1.45 17.36 11.23
CA LEU A 165 1.71 18.60 10.50
C LEU A 165 2.27 18.32 9.11
N TRP A 166 3.13 17.31 8.98
CA TRP A 166 3.63 16.86 7.69
C TRP A 166 2.55 16.22 6.82
N ASP A 167 1.64 15.43 7.40
CA ASP A 167 0.50 14.87 6.66
C ASP A 167 -0.38 15.97 6.04
N ILE A 168 -0.63 17.07 6.76
CA ILE A 168 -1.41 18.20 6.23
C ILE A 168 -0.61 19.02 5.24
N SER A 169 0.62 19.41 5.58
CA SER A 169 1.45 20.30 4.74
C SER A 169 1.90 19.67 3.42
N SER A 170 2.03 18.33 3.37
CA SER A 170 2.30 17.58 2.14
C SER A 170 1.09 17.44 1.22
N GLY A 171 -0.11 17.76 1.70
CA GLY A 171 -1.36 17.52 0.99
C GLY A 171 -1.89 16.09 1.08
N ASN A 172 -1.22 15.20 1.83
CA ASN A 172 -1.70 13.82 2.03
C ASN A 172 -3.11 13.79 2.63
N TYR A 173 -3.39 14.72 3.54
CA TYR A 173 -4.70 14.87 4.16
C TYR A 173 -5.09 16.34 4.22
N SER A 174 -6.34 16.66 3.87
CA SER A 174 -6.89 17.98 4.16
C SER A 174 -7.09 18.15 5.67
N ILE A 175 -7.15 19.41 6.14
CA ILE A 175 -7.43 19.69 7.56
C ILE A 175 -8.79 19.11 8.00
N TRP A 176 -9.77 19.06 7.10
CA TRP A 176 -11.07 18.45 7.36
C TRP A 176 -10.99 16.93 7.50
N ALA A 177 -10.23 16.27 6.62
CA ALA A 177 -9.97 14.84 6.73
C ALA A 177 -9.22 14.53 8.03
N PHE A 178 -8.21 15.34 8.38
CA PHE A 178 -7.47 15.22 9.63
C PHE A 178 -8.40 15.31 10.85
N THR A 179 -9.21 16.37 10.96
CA THR A 179 -10.15 16.55 12.07
C THR A 179 -11.12 15.38 12.16
N ARG A 180 -11.70 14.93 11.04
CA ARG A 180 -12.59 13.76 11.01
C ARG A 180 -11.91 12.50 11.53
N ILE A 181 -10.68 12.21 11.10
CA ILE A 181 -9.92 11.02 11.54
C ILE A 181 -9.60 11.13 13.03
N MET A 182 -9.17 12.30 13.50
CA MET A 182 -8.85 12.52 14.91
C MET A 182 -10.09 12.40 15.81
N THR A 183 -11.25 12.92 15.40
CA THR A 183 -12.51 12.73 16.14
C THR A 183 -12.85 11.24 16.28
N LYS A 184 -12.71 10.45 15.20
CA LYS A 184 -12.90 8.99 15.26
C LYS A 184 -11.90 8.32 16.23
N ALA A 185 -10.64 8.75 16.21
CA ALA A 185 -9.61 8.22 17.09
C ALA A 185 -9.89 8.52 18.57
N VAL A 186 -10.31 9.76 18.89
CA VAL A 186 -10.71 10.16 20.25
C VAL A 186 -11.93 9.38 20.72
N PHE A 187 -12.94 9.22 19.86
CA PHE A 187 -14.12 8.41 20.16
C PHE A 187 -13.72 6.95 20.44
N ASN A 188 -12.91 6.33 19.59
CA ASN A 188 -12.44 4.96 19.79
C ASN A 188 -11.57 4.79 21.05
N ARG A 189 -10.77 5.81 21.40
CA ARG A 189 -10.00 5.86 22.65
C ARG A 189 -10.93 5.88 23.86
N TYR A 190 -11.97 6.71 23.82
CA TYR A 190 -12.99 6.78 24.86
C TYR A 190 -13.74 5.45 24.98
N GLN A 191 -14.17 4.85 23.87
CA GLN A 191 -14.85 3.56 23.85
C GLN A 191 -14.01 2.46 24.51
N ARG A 192 -12.73 2.34 24.16
CA ARG A 192 -11.80 1.39 24.80
C ARG A 192 -11.62 1.65 26.30
N TRP A 193 -11.50 2.91 26.70
CA TRP A 193 -11.44 3.28 28.11
C TRP A 193 -12.74 2.91 28.84
N SER A 194 -13.90 3.20 28.27
CA SER A 194 -15.21 2.88 28.85
C SER A 194 -15.42 1.37 28.99
N ALA A 195 -14.99 0.57 28.01
CA ALA A 195 -15.07 -0.89 28.08
C ALA A 195 -14.26 -1.45 29.27
N ASN A 196 -13.12 -0.84 29.58
CA ASN A 196 -12.22 -1.27 30.65
C ASN A 196 -12.60 -0.73 32.04
N HIS A 197 -13.26 0.42 32.12
CA HIS A 197 -13.46 1.14 33.38
C HIS A 197 -14.93 1.39 33.78
N LEU A 198 -15.88 1.29 32.85
CA LEU A 198 -17.30 1.54 33.12
C LEU A 198 -18.10 0.23 33.10
N PRO A 199 -19.16 0.13 33.93
CA PRO A 199 -20.13 -0.97 33.86
C PRO A 199 -20.88 -0.92 32.52
N SER A 200 -21.38 -2.07 32.04
CA SER A 200 -22.03 -2.21 30.72
C SER A 200 -23.14 -1.19 30.48
N ALA A 201 -23.93 -0.87 31.51
CA ALA A 201 -25.02 0.10 31.43
C ALA A 201 -24.60 1.54 31.08
N LEU A 202 -23.32 1.90 31.29
CA LEU A 202 -22.78 3.23 31.01
C LEU A 202 -21.90 3.27 29.75
N ARG A 203 -21.80 2.14 29.03
CA ARG A 203 -21.02 2.05 27.79
C ARG A 203 -21.86 2.52 26.61
N VAL A 204 -21.28 3.37 25.77
CA VAL A 204 -21.87 3.71 24.48
C VAL A 204 -21.58 2.57 23.52
N HIS A 205 -22.59 2.00 22.85
CA HIS A 205 -22.43 0.87 21.92
C HIS A 205 -21.55 -0.27 22.49
N ASP A 206 -21.78 -0.64 23.75
CA ASP A 206 -21.01 -1.68 24.48
C ASP A 206 -19.49 -1.45 24.58
N GLY A 207 -19.02 -0.24 24.24
CA GLY A 207 -17.60 0.12 24.21
C GLY A 207 -16.88 -0.31 22.93
N HIS A 208 -17.61 -0.68 21.88
CA HIS A 208 -17.04 -1.02 20.58
C HIS A 208 -16.53 0.21 19.83
N SER A 209 -15.41 0.06 19.14
CA SER A 209 -14.88 1.08 18.25
C SER A 209 -15.74 1.27 17.00
N LEU A 210 -15.61 2.42 16.34
CA LEU A 210 -16.20 2.65 15.02
C LEU A 210 -15.67 1.64 14.00
N ASN A 211 -16.57 1.12 13.17
CA ASN A 211 -16.34 0.01 12.24
C ASN A 211 -15.75 -1.24 12.90
N TYR A 212 -16.10 -1.45 14.18
CA TYR A 212 -15.84 -2.72 14.84
C TYR A 212 -16.40 -3.87 13.99
N ILE A 213 -15.60 -4.91 13.83
CA ILE A 213 -15.99 -6.14 13.16
C ILE A 213 -15.63 -7.32 14.06
N GLN A 214 -16.55 -8.27 14.16
CA GLN A 214 -16.36 -9.47 14.96
C GLN A 214 -16.99 -10.67 14.29
N GLY A 215 -16.16 -11.65 13.95
CA GLY A 215 -16.58 -12.98 13.60
C GLY A 215 -16.96 -13.77 14.84
N HIS A 216 -17.93 -14.66 14.66
CA HIS A 216 -18.44 -15.55 15.70
C HIS A 216 -18.47 -17.02 15.23
N GLY A 217 -18.00 -17.28 14.01
CA GLY A 217 -18.04 -18.61 13.41
C GLY A 217 -16.99 -19.54 13.98
N THR A 218 -17.36 -20.82 14.14
CA THR A 218 -16.41 -21.92 14.37
C THR A 218 -15.94 -22.57 13.07
N SER A 219 -16.62 -22.27 11.94
CA SER A 219 -16.26 -22.72 10.60
C SER A 219 -16.26 -21.54 9.64
N THR A 220 -15.36 -21.55 8.66
CA THR A 220 -15.24 -20.50 7.64
C THR A 220 -15.79 -21.01 6.30
N PRO A 221 -17.06 -20.69 5.95
CA PRO A 221 -17.68 -21.19 4.73
C PRO A 221 -16.98 -20.63 3.49
N LYS A 222 -17.11 -21.36 2.38
CA LYS A 222 -16.63 -20.96 1.06
C LYS A 222 -17.83 -20.83 0.12
N SER A 223 -17.88 -19.73 -0.62
CA SER A 223 -18.76 -19.52 -1.77
C SER A 223 -17.92 -18.90 -2.88
N THR A 224 -18.16 -19.34 -4.11
CA THR A 224 -17.41 -18.90 -5.29
C THR A 224 -18.39 -18.43 -6.36
N LEU A 225 -18.09 -17.27 -6.94
CA LEU A 225 -18.80 -16.61 -8.02
C LEU A 225 -18.03 -16.73 -9.35
N ASP A 226 -16.78 -17.20 -9.31
CA ASP A 226 -15.82 -17.26 -10.42
C ASP A 226 -15.64 -15.89 -11.10
N LEU A 227 -15.47 -14.85 -10.29
CA LEU A 227 -15.33 -13.48 -10.75
C LEU A 227 -14.12 -13.30 -11.68
N ARG A 228 -14.33 -12.60 -12.80
CA ARG A 228 -13.29 -12.18 -13.73
C ARG A 228 -12.88 -10.73 -13.50
N VAL A 229 -11.66 -10.41 -13.90
CA VAL A 229 -11.19 -9.01 -13.94
C VAL A 229 -12.11 -8.19 -14.85
N GLY A 230 -12.54 -7.03 -14.37
CA GLY A 230 -13.49 -6.14 -15.03
C GLY A 230 -14.95 -6.34 -14.59
N GLU A 231 -15.29 -7.41 -13.87
CA GLU A 231 -16.66 -7.58 -13.36
C GLU A 231 -16.97 -6.60 -12.23
N ARG A 232 -18.19 -6.03 -12.25
CA ARG A 232 -18.70 -5.16 -11.19
C ARG A 232 -19.25 -5.98 -10.04
N VAL A 233 -18.92 -5.53 -8.83
CA VAL A 233 -19.32 -6.20 -7.59
C VAL A 233 -19.72 -5.20 -6.53
N ARG A 234 -20.57 -5.64 -5.61
CA ARG A 234 -20.85 -4.97 -4.34
C ARG A 234 -20.18 -5.73 -3.22
N VAL A 235 -19.48 -5.04 -2.34
CA VAL A 235 -19.02 -5.62 -1.07
C VAL A 235 -20.24 -5.83 -0.18
N ARG A 236 -20.42 -7.03 0.34
CA ARG A 236 -21.57 -7.37 1.19
C ARG A 236 -21.66 -6.47 2.43
N PRO A 237 -22.88 -6.31 3.00
CA PRO A 237 -23.05 -5.63 4.26
C PRO A 237 -22.22 -6.30 5.38
N ARG A 238 -21.72 -5.48 6.32
CA ARG A 238 -20.83 -5.94 7.40
C ARG A 238 -21.35 -7.18 8.14
N ARG A 239 -22.64 -7.22 8.47
CA ARG A 239 -23.26 -8.35 9.21
C ARG A 239 -23.17 -9.68 8.46
N GLU A 240 -23.26 -9.65 7.14
CA GLU A 240 -23.15 -10.86 6.32
C GLU A 240 -21.70 -11.33 6.24
N ILE A 241 -20.74 -10.41 6.18
CA ILE A 241 -19.31 -10.73 6.25
C ILE A 241 -18.97 -11.33 7.61
N GLU A 242 -19.39 -10.69 8.72
CA GLU A 242 -19.18 -11.16 10.10
C GLU A 242 -19.65 -12.61 10.31
N ALA A 243 -20.77 -13.00 9.69
CA ALA A 243 -21.30 -14.36 9.75
C ALA A 243 -20.40 -15.42 9.09
N THR A 244 -19.43 -15.01 8.26
CA THR A 244 -18.47 -15.89 7.57
C THR A 244 -17.08 -15.95 8.23
N LEU A 245 -16.85 -15.11 9.25
CA LEU A 245 -15.56 -14.96 9.90
C LEU A 245 -15.45 -15.85 11.14
N ASP A 246 -14.24 -16.34 11.42
CA ASP A 246 -13.90 -16.96 12.68
C ASP A 246 -13.72 -15.94 13.82
N GLU A 247 -13.46 -16.43 15.04
CA GLU A 247 -13.27 -15.59 16.24
C GLU A 247 -12.08 -14.60 16.15
N HIS A 248 -11.17 -14.84 15.20
CA HIS A 248 -10.03 -13.99 14.90
C HIS A 248 -10.25 -13.11 13.66
N ASN A 249 -11.50 -13.00 13.19
CA ASN A 249 -11.89 -12.24 11.99
C ASN A 249 -11.28 -12.75 10.68
N HIS A 250 -10.91 -14.03 10.59
CA HIS A 250 -10.44 -14.62 9.34
C HIS A 250 -11.53 -15.42 8.62
N ASN A 251 -11.48 -15.43 7.29
CA ASN A 251 -12.08 -16.48 6.47
C ASN A 251 -10.98 -17.16 5.65
N ARG A 252 -10.76 -18.46 5.93
CA ARG A 252 -9.76 -19.28 5.24
C ARG A 252 -8.39 -18.59 5.18
N GLY A 253 -7.94 -18.08 6.32
CA GLY A 253 -6.65 -17.43 6.51
C GLY A 253 -6.55 -15.98 6.00
N LEU A 254 -7.63 -15.38 5.48
CA LEU A 254 -7.66 -13.97 5.12
C LEU A 254 -8.42 -13.17 6.19
N LEU A 255 -7.73 -12.23 6.81
CA LEU A 255 -8.26 -11.31 7.81
C LEU A 255 -9.18 -10.27 7.17
N ILE A 256 -10.25 -9.91 7.88
CA ILE A 256 -10.95 -8.63 7.70
C ILE A 256 -10.72 -7.78 8.94
N ASP A 257 -10.22 -6.57 8.75
CA ASP A 257 -10.03 -5.62 9.84
C ASP A 257 -11.04 -4.44 9.81
N ALA A 258 -10.86 -3.49 10.71
CA ALA A 258 -11.74 -2.32 10.81
C ALA A 258 -11.61 -1.35 9.61
N GLU A 259 -10.50 -1.40 8.87
CA GLU A 259 -10.28 -0.62 7.66
C GLU A 259 -11.00 -1.27 6.47
N ASP A 260 -10.92 -2.59 6.33
CA ASP A 260 -11.72 -3.36 5.36
C ASP A 260 -13.22 -3.14 5.58
N ALA A 261 -13.66 -3.13 6.84
CA ALA A 261 -15.06 -2.87 7.21
C ALA A 261 -15.59 -1.50 6.71
N THR A 262 -14.71 -0.53 6.40
CA THR A 262 -15.13 0.77 5.82
C THR A 262 -15.67 0.66 4.41
N TRP A 263 -15.38 -0.46 3.71
CA TRP A 263 -15.78 -0.71 2.34
C TRP A 263 -17.04 -1.58 2.22
N CYS A 264 -17.58 -2.07 3.35
CA CYS A 264 -18.82 -2.84 3.36
C CYS A 264 -19.98 -2.03 2.73
N GLY A 265 -20.67 -2.64 1.76
CA GLY A 265 -21.77 -2.02 1.01
C GLY A 265 -21.34 -1.16 -0.18
N ALA A 266 -20.03 -0.98 -0.43
CA ALA A 266 -19.55 -0.20 -1.57
C ALA A 266 -19.58 -1.01 -2.87
N ASP A 267 -19.84 -0.32 -3.98
CA ASP A 267 -19.71 -0.86 -5.34
C ASP A 267 -18.27 -0.66 -5.82
N SER A 268 -17.71 -1.66 -6.49
CA SER A 268 -16.38 -1.60 -7.09
C SER A 268 -16.28 -2.56 -8.28
N THR A 269 -15.09 -2.66 -8.87
CA THR A 269 -14.75 -3.51 -10.00
C THR A 269 -13.58 -4.40 -9.63
N VAL A 270 -13.62 -5.67 -10.05
CA VAL A 270 -12.50 -6.59 -9.83
C VAL A 270 -11.31 -6.20 -10.71
N ILE A 271 -10.16 -5.89 -10.12
CA ILE A 271 -8.94 -5.49 -10.86
C ILE A 271 -7.90 -6.60 -10.98
N ALA A 272 -7.94 -7.58 -10.08
CA ALA A 272 -6.99 -8.70 -10.09
C ALA A 272 -7.56 -9.92 -9.39
N ARG A 273 -7.14 -11.10 -9.85
CA ARG A 273 -7.32 -12.38 -9.14
C ARG A 273 -5.96 -12.84 -8.64
N VAL A 274 -5.83 -12.92 -7.33
CA VAL A 274 -4.56 -13.13 -6.63
C VAL A 274 -4.41 -14.61 -6.30
N ARG A 275 -3.31 -15.20 -6.72
CA ARG A 275 -2.93 -16.58 -6.44
C ARG A 275 -1.62 -16.65 -5.69
N ARG A 276 -0.74 -15.66 -5.86
CA ARG A 276 0.53 -15.64 -5.15
C ARG A 276 1.07 -14.24 -4.91
N PHE A 277 1.84 -14.09 -3.85
CA PHE A 277 2.53 -12.85 -3.53
C PHE A 277 3.74 -13.11 -2.64
N VAL A 278 4.69 -12.20 -2.64
CA VAL A 278 5.87 -12.25 -1.78
C VAL A 278 5.49 -11.79 -0.37
N ASN A 279 5.88 -12.54 0.65
CA ASN A 279 5.76 -12.14 2.04
C ASN A 279 6.76 -11.01 2.34
N ASP A 280 6.28 -9.89 2.88
CA ASP A 280 7.09 -8.71 3.20
C ASP A 280 8.21 -8.99 4.22
N GLU A 281 8.05 -9.95 5.12
CA GLU A 281 9.04 -10.26 6.16
C GLU A 281 10.10 -11.23 5.68
N THR A 282 9.64 -12.34 5.12
CA THR A 282 10.51 -13.48 4.82
C THR A 282 11.07 -13.43 3.42
N GLY A 283 10.47 -12.62 2.53
CA GLY A 283 10.74 -12.63 1.10
C GLY A 283 10.28 -13.92 0.41
N GLU A 284 9.55 -14.80 1.09
CA GLU A 284 9.11 -16.06 0.51
C GLU A 284 7.83 -15.87 -0.32
N MET A 285 7.69 -16.64 -1.40
CA MET A 285 6.46 -16.65 -2.19
C MET A 285 5.37 -17.42 -1.44
N ILE A 286 4.26 -16.74 -1.15
CA ILE A 286 3.04 -17.34 -0.62
C ILE A 286 2.12 -17.73 -1.77
N GLU A 287 1.65 -18.97 -1.78
CA GLU A 287 0.62 -19.47 -2.69
C GLU A 287 -0.74 -19.52 -1.97
N ILE A 288 -1.72 -18.76 -2.47
CA ILE A 288 -3.08 -18.68 -1.97
C ILE A 288 -3.90 -19.84 -2.56
N LYS A 289 -4.37 -20.73 -1.67
CA LYS A 289 -5.15 -21.93 -2.06
C LYS A 289 -6.65 -21.68 -2.22
N SER A 290 -7.16 -20.53 -1.77
CA SER A 290 -8.57 -20.14 -1.86
C SER A 290 -8.76 -18.99 -2.86
N ASP A 291 -10.00 -18.70 -3.21
CA ASP A 291 -10.34 -17.52 -4.02
C ASP A 291 -9.86 -16.24 -3.34
N CYS A 292 -9.30 -15.32 -4.13
CA CYS A 292 -8.76 -14.06 -3.64
C CYS A 292 -8.76 -13.06 -4.78
N VAL A 293 -9.41 -11.93 -4.59
CA VAL A 293 -9.52 -10.85 -5.58
C VAL A 293 -9.13 -9.51 -4.96
N MET A 294 -8.72 -8.58 -5.80
CA MET A 294 -8.58 -7.16 -5.44
C MET A 294 -9.65 -6.35 -6.17
N LEU A 295 -10.08 -5.28 -5.52
CA LEU A 295 -11.11 -4.39 -6.05
C LEU A 295 -10.54 -2.99 -6.31
N ASP A 296 -11.08 -2.31 -7.32
CA ASP A 296 -10.64 -0.98 -7.71
C ASP A 296 -10.97 0.06 -6.63
N GLY A 297 -9.99 0.90 -6.30
CA GLY A 297 -10.11 1.93 -5.26
C GLY A 297 -10.30 1.40 -3.84
N VAL A 298 -10.40 0.09 -3.63
CA VAL A 298 -10.57 -0.54 -2.30
C VAL A 298 -9.21 -0.95 -1.77
N GLY A 299 -8.83 -0.34 -0.65
CA GLY A 299 -7.56 -0.62 -0.01
C GLY A 299 -7.39 0.09 1.32
N CYS A 300 -6.19 -0.03 1.87
CA CYS A 300 -5.79 0.66 3.10
C CYS A 300 -5.76 2.17 2.85
N ARG A 301 -6.64 2.91 3.53
CA ARG A 301 -6.66 4.39 3.52
C ARG A 301 -5.63 4.97 4.49
N GLY A 302 -5.19 4.19 5.47
CA GLY A 302 -4.29 4.57 6.56
C GLY A 302 -5.00 5.24 7.73
N GLU A 303 -6.32 5.44 7.69
CA GLU A 303 -7.05 6.22 8.71
C GLU A 303 -7.04 5.54 10.09
N TYR A 304 -7.11 4.20 10.09
CA TYR A 304 -6.99 3.37 11.29
C TYR A 304 -5.54 3.25 11.76
N TRP A 305 -4.59 3.33 10.82
CA TRP A 305 -3.15 3.22 11.03
C TRP A 305 -2.45 4.58 11.07
N ARG A 306 -2.97 5.52 11.88
CA ARG A 306 -2.41 6.87 12.13
C ARG A 306 -1.95 7.61 10.86
N MET A 307 -2.77 7.55 9.83
CA MET A 307 -2.58 8.22 8.53
C MET A 307 -1.41 7.67 7.70
N CYS A 308 -1.15 6.36 7.77
CA CYS A 308 -0.20 5.67 6.90
C CYS A 308 -0.46 5.98 5.41
N SER A 309 0.61 6.20 4.63
CA SER A 309 0.52 6.54 3.21
C SER A 309 0.68 5.35 2.27
N ARG A 310 0.98 4.14 2.78
CA ARG A 310 1.38 2.97 1.98
C ARG A 310 0.34 2.54 0.94
N GLY A 311 -0.95 2.70 1.26
CA GLY A 311 -2.03 2.59 0.27
C GLY A 311 -2.16 1.23 -0.42
N LEU A 312 -1.88 0.13 0.30
CA LEU A 312 -1.93 -1.21 -0.29
C LEU A 312 -3.37 -1.59 -0.70
N PRO A 313 -3.55 -2.25 -1.86
CA PRO A 313 -4.80 -2.92 -2.19
C PRO A 313 -5.14 -3.96 -1.12
N THR A 314 -6.42 -4.07 -0.75
CA THR A 314 -6.87 -5.14 0.16
C THR A 314 -7.40 -6.32 -0.62
N TYR A 315 -7.35 -7.49 0.02
CA TYR A 315 -7.72 -8.76 -0.58
C TYR A 315 -9.12 -9.15 -0.12
N TRP A 316 -9.90 -9.74 -1.03
CA TRP A 316 -11.29 -10.10 -0.77
C TRP A 316 -11.56 -11.55 -1.19
N ARG A 317 -12.30 -12.28 -0.36
CA ARG A 317 -12.94 -13.54 -0.74
C ARG A 317 -14.20 -13.27 -1.54
N GLU A 318 -14.52 -14.14 -2.49
CA GLU A 318 -15.71 -14.01 -3.32
C GLU A 318 -17.01 -14.18 -2.52
N ILE A 319 -16.99 -14.91 -1.40
CA ILE A 319 -18.13 -15.01 -0.48
C ILE A 319 -18.53 -13.67 0.14
N TRP A 320 -17.64 -12.68 0.14
CA TRP A 320 -17.91 -11.33 0.67
C TRP A 320 -18.43 -10.37 -0.40
N LEU A 321 -18.63 -10.84 -1.62
CA LEU A 321 -18.99 -10.03 -2.76
C LEU A 321 -20.30 -10.53 -3.36
N ASP A 322 -21.07 -9.62 -3.92
CA ASP A 322 -22.20 -9.92 -4.80
C ASP A 322 -21.90 -9.39 -6.20
N ARG A 323 -22.17 -10.19 -7.23
CA ARG A 323 -22.10 -9.71 -8.61
C ARG A 323 -23.21 -8.69 -8.84
N ILE A 324 -22.85 -7.55 -9.44
CA ILE A 324 -23.83 -6.58 -9.93
C ILE A 324 -23.99 -6.86 -11.41
N ASP A 325 -25.15 -7.37 -11.82
CA ASP A 325 -25.48 -7.47 -13.23
C ASP A 325 -25.82 -6.06 -13.73
N ASP A 326 -25.15 -5.61 -14.80
CA ASP A 326 -25.51 -4.37 -15.48
C ASP A 326 -26.86 -4.61 -16.19
N GLN A 327 -27.95 -4.08 -15.61
CA GLN A 327 -29.22 -3.90 -16.32
C GLN A 327 -29.13 -2.75 -17.33
#